data_AF-A0A9P0J234-F1
#
_entry.id   AF-A0A9P0J234-F1
#
_cell.length_a   1.000
_cell.length_b   1.000
_cell.length_c   1.000
_cell.angle_alpha   90.00
_cell.angle_beta   90.00
_cell.angle_gamma   90.00
#
_symmetry.space_group_name_H-M   'P 1'
#
loop_
_entity.id
_entity.type
_entity.pdbx_description
1 polymer ?
#
loop_
_entity_poly.entity_id
_entity_poly.type
_entity_poly.pdbx_seq_one_letter_code
_entity_poly.pdbx_strand_id
1 'polypeptide(L)'
;MSTDHNHIALNIYNVKNSDHSSSMLKELRQSLSSSQAYRISNSTIRFQTHFVIFVSLIGILFLIVLYNMAYTAPKLVSYGLNHPHDKFVYKLIEPKYPLSQPVSIDNVGIKFRIAIISDLDKASKSQTEKNMWYSYYKKGFLIWYKTNNSIELVWDLEEPKILKSSISMGGRGMELSELVTFNGKIYSFDDRTGIIYSINEDNTVLPWIILMDGNGTDFKGFKSEWATVHNSDLYVGSMGKEWTSSSGKFINNNPMWIKIINKSGHVTHVNWTDNYIAIRKAANINFPGYMIHESCAWSQIHKRWFFLPRRSSSKQYNENDDEYMATNMLISANNNFNNIKVIFCFSTEARNTIILYLEKFGIDFPQLYQFRNYILCFGCHLTYFSTYLLFETYLSFMQTKMFPEHLKVVKFR
;
A
#
# COMPACT_ATOMS: atom_id res chain seq x y z
N MET A 1 23.60 40.10 -97.64
CA MET A 1 24.82 39.41 -98.14
C MET A 1 24.53 37.93 -98.05
N SER A 2 24.26 37.29 -99.19
CA SER A 2 25.29 36.62 -100.02
C SER A 2 25.66 35.29 -99.36
N THR A 3 25.64 34.12 -99.99
CA THR A 3 25.44 33.71 -101.38
C THR A 3 25.41 32.18 -101.36
N ASP A 4 24.82 31.64 -102.41
CA ASP A 4 24.76 30.23 -102.77
C ASP A 4 26.11 29.48 -102.92
N HIS A 5 25.93 28.15 -102.93
CA HIS A 5 26.65 27.10 -103.67
C HIS A 5 28.06 26.68 -103.25
N ASN A 6 28.23 25.38 -102.97
CA ASN A 6 28.81 24.48 -103.98
C ASN A 6 28.57 22.98 -103.70
N HIS A 7 28.28 22.27 -104.79
CA HIS A 7 28.19 20.82 -104.94
C HIS A 7 29.54 20.12 -104.76
N ILE A 8 29.55 18.88 -104.25
CA ILE A 8 30.38 17.78 -104.78
C ILE A 8 29.57 16.48 -104.76
N ALA A 9 29.72 15.73 -105.85
CA ALA A 9 28.92 14.60 -106.29
C ALA A 9 29.47 13.22 -105.86
N LEU A 10 28.56 12.23 -105.84
CA LEU A 10 28.69 10.81 -106.26
C LEU A 10 29.77 9.93 -105.58
N ASN A 11 29.50 8.69 -105.11
CA ASN A 11 28.95 7.58 -105.89
C ASN A 11 28.70 6.31 -105.02
N ILE A 12 27.67 5.54 -105.40
CA ILE A 12 27.55 4.05 -105.47
C ILE A 12 27.66 3.22 -104.16
N TYR A 13 26.57 2.56 -103.76
CA TYR A 13 26.40 1.08 -103.87
C TYR A 13 25.03 0.58 -103.32
N ASN A 14 24.27 -0.03 -104.24
CA ASN A 14 23.34 -1.17 -104.09
C ASN A 14 22.18 -1.18 -103.07
N VAL A 15 20.97 -0.96 -103.61
CA VAL A 15 19.89 -1.97 -103.79
C VAL A 15 19.89 -3.17 -102.80
N LYS A 16 18.99 -3.15 -101.79
CA LYS A 16 18.24 -4.33 -101.28
C LYS A 16 17.24 -4.08 -100.13
N ASN A 17 16.59 -2.91 -100.03
CA ASN A 17 15.76 -2.58 -98.84
C ASN A 17 14.23 -2.67 -99.01
N SER A 18 13.71 -3.43 -99.97
CA SER A 18 12.25 -3.68 -100.08
C SER A 18 11.78 -5.07 -99.59
N ASP A 19 12.69 -6.01 -99.30
CA ASP A 19 12.30 -7.37 -98.87
C ASP A 19 12.38 -7.60 -97.35
N HIS A 20 13.04 -6.69 -96.61
CA HIS A 20 13.36 -6.93 -95.20
C HIS A 20 12.20 -6.61 -94.24
N SER A 21 11.27 -5.70 -94.60
CA SER A 21 10.12 -5.39 -93.74
C SER A 21 9.00 -6.45 -93.80
N SER A 22 8.92 -7.16 -94.93
CA SER A 22 7.98 -8.27 -95.16
C SER A 22 8.38 -9.53 -94.39
N SER A 23 9.68 -9.85 -94.32
CA SER A 23 10.18 -11.00 -93.55
C SER A 23 10.04 -10.76 -92.03
N MET A 24 10.30 -9.53 -91.58
CA MET A 24 10.25 -9.18 -90.15
C MET A 24 8.82 -9.28 -89.58
N LEU A 25 7.78 -8.89 -90.33
CA LEU A 25 6.38 -9.05 -89.90
C LEU A 25 5.91 -10.50 -89.90
N LYS A 26 6.48 -11.35 -90.76
CA LYS A 26 6.17 -12.78 -90.83
C LYS A 26 6.83 -13.54 -89.69
N GLU A 27 8.08 -13.21 -89.35
CA GLU A 27 8.81 -13.76 -88.21
C GLU A 27 8.23 -13.29 -86.85
N LEU A 28 7.75 -12.04 -86.74
CA LEU A 28 7.07 -11.54 -85.54
C LEU A 28 5.73 -12.25 -85.29
N ARG A 29 5.00 -12.60 -86.37
CA ARG A 29 3.77 -13.40 -86.27
C ARG A 29 4.06 -14.83 -85.83
N GLN A 30 5.20 -15.38 -86.24
CA GLN A 30 5.61 -16.76 -85.95
C GLN A 30 6.25 -16.90 -84.55
N SER A 31 6.85 -15.83 -84.02
CA SER A 31 7.35 -15.75 -82.64
C SER A 31 6.25 -15.50 -81.61
N LEU A 32 5.11 -14.92 -82.01
CA LEU A 32 3.92 -14.78 -81.15
C LEU A 32 3.05 -16.05 -81.10
N SER A 33 3.19 -16.96 -82.07
CA SER A 33 2.38 -18.18 -82.17
C SER A 33 3.09 -19.48 -81.77
N SER A 34 4.38 -19.43 -81.39
CA SER A 34 5.14 -20.62 -80.99
C SER A 34 5.55 -20.55 -79.51
N SER A 35 4.84 -21.29 -78.66
CA SER A 35 5.17 -21.41 -77.24
C SER A 35 6.52 -22.14 -77.08
N GLN A 36 7.56 -21.44 -76.63
CA GLN A 36 8.77 -22.08 -76.14
C GLN A 36 8.41 -22.93 -74.91
N ALA A 37 8.46 -24.25 -75.08
CA ALA A 37 8.21 -25.22 -74.05
C ALA A 37 9.34 -25.18 -73.00
N TYR A 38 9.10 -24.45 -71.91
CA TYR A 38 9.90 -24.60 -70.71
C TYR A 38 9.43 -25.88 -69.98
N ARG A 39 10.26 -26.93 -69.99
CA ARG A 39 10.04 -28.15 -69.20
C ARG A 39 10.54 -27.91 -67.77
N ILE A 40 9.68 -27.40 -66.88
CA ILE A 40 9.82 -27.66 -65.43
C ILE A 40 9.10 -28.97 -65.15
N SER A 41 9.82 -29.81 -64.42
CA SER A 41 9.42 -31.11 -63.91
C SER A 41 8.00 -31.14 -63.33
N ASN A 42 7.37 -32.28 -63.59
CA ASN A 42 6.02 -32.69 -63.26
C ASN A 42 5.72 -32.52 -61.76
N SER A 43 5.12 -31.39 -61.38
CA SER A 43 4.26 -31.31 -60.20
C SER A 43 3.03 -30.51 -60.60
N THR A 44 1.98 -31.21 -61.03
CA THR A 44 0.67 -30.62 -61.23
C THR A 44 0.09 -30.25 -59.87
N ILE A 45 0.55 -29.15 -59.28
CA ILE A 45 -0.22 -28.46 -58.23
C ILE A 45 -1.38 -27.81 -58.97
N ARG A 46 -2.48 -28.57 -59.10
CA ARG A 46 -3.74 -28.03 -59.56
C ARG A 46 -4.20 -27.07 -58.47
N PHE A 47 -3.94 -25.78 -58.67
CA PHE A 47 -4.56 -24.72 -57.89
C PHE A 47 -6.07 -24.79 -58.13
N GLN A 48 -6.74 -25.64 -57.36
CA GLN A 48 -8.19 -25.61 -57.26
C GLN A 48 -8.52 -24.35 -56.48
N THR A 49 -8.72 -23.25 -57.20
CA THR A 49 -9.11 -21.95 -56.65
C THR A 49 -10.29 -22.09 -55.70
N HIS A 50 -11.26 -22.96 -56.02
CA HIS A 50 -12.36 -23.29 -55.12
C HIS A 50 -11.93 -23.94 -53.80
N PHE A 51 -10.94 -24.84 -53.81
CA PHE A 51 -10.41 -25.48 -52.60
C PHE A 51 -9.62 -24.48 -51.75
N VAL A 52 -8.80 -23.63 -52.37
CA VAL A 52 -8.02 -22.60 -51.66
C VAL A 52 -8.95 -21.55 -51.02
N ILE A 53 -10.01 -21.13 -51.74
CA ILE A 53 -11.03 -20.22 -51.21
C ILE A 53 -11.77 -20.88 -50.04
N PHE A 54 -12.15 -22.16 -50.17
CA PHE A 54 -12.84 -22.89 -49.12
C PHE A 54 -11.99 -23.01 -47.84
N VAL A 55 -10.72 -23.40 -47.96
CA VAL A 55 -9.78 -23.48 -46.83
C VAL A 55 -9.54 -22.11 -46.21
N SER A 56 -9.44 -21.05 -47.02
CA SER A 56 -9.27 -19.67 -46.55
C SER A 56 -10.49 -19.19 -45.76
N LEU A 57 -11.71 -19.49 -46.23
CA LEU A 57 -12.96 -19.16 -45.53
C LEU A 57 -13.08 -19.89 -44.20
N ILE A 58 -12.70 -21.17 -44.14
CA ILE A 58 -12.63 -21.93 -42.88
C ILE A 58 -11.59 -21.32 -41.94
N GLY A 59 -10.42 -20.95 -42.45
CA GLY A 59 -9.38 -20.27 -41.67
C GLY A 59 -9.85 -18.94 -41.09
N ILE A 60 -10.54 -18.12 -41.89
CA ILE A 60 -11.14 -16.85 -41.44
C ILE A 60 -12.23 -17.10 -40.39
N LEU A 61 -13.12 -18.08 -40.61
CA LEU A 61 -14.16 -18.44 -39.64
C LEU A 61 -13.53 -18.93 -38.33
N PHE A 62 -12.49 -19.75 -38.40
CA PHE A 62 -11.74 -20.21 -37.23
C PHE A 62 -11.08 -19.05 -36.48
N LEU A 63 -10.48 -18.09 -37.19
CA LEU A 63 -9.93 -16.87 -36.59
C LEU A 63 -11.02 -15.99 -35.96
N ILE A 64 -12.20 -15.89 -36.57
CA ILE A 64 -13.36 -15.18 -35.99
C ILE A 64 -13.83 -15.90 -34.73
N VAL A 65 -13.90 -17.23 -34.72
CA VAL A 65 -14.25 -18.02 -33.54
C VAL A 65 -13.20 -17.87 -32.43
N LEU A 66 -11.90 -17.88 -32.76
CA LEU A 66 -10.83 -17.64 -31.79
C LEU A 66 -10.85 -16.21 -31.25
N TYR A 67 -11.12 -15.22 -32.10
CA TYR A 67 -11.26 -13.82 -31.69
C TYR A 67 -12.46 -13.65 -30.75
N ASN A 68 -13.61 -14.22 -31.10
CA ASN A 68 -14.78 -14.20 -30.24
C ASN A 68 -14.54 -14.99 -28.94
N MET A 69 -13.90 -16.17 -28.97
CA MET A 69 -13.51 -16.89 -27.76
C MET A 69 -12.51 -16.11 -26.91
N ALA A 70 -11.57 -15.35 -27.48
CA ALA A 70 -10.68 -14.48 -26.73
C ALA A 70 -11.41 -13.25 -26.13
N TYR A 71 -12.50 -12.80 -26.76
CA TYR A 71 -13.34 -11.71 -26.28
C TYR A 71 -14.39 -12.16 -25.25
N THR A 72 -14.88 -13.40 -25.34
CA THR A 72 -15.88 -13.98 -24.45
C THR A 72 -15.30 -14.91 -23.39
N ALA A 73 -14.02 -15.29 -23.47
CA ALA A 73 -13.33 -15.98 -22.39
C ALA A 73 -13.23 -15.02 -21.21
N PRO A 74 -13.73 -15.40 -20.02
CA PRO A 74 -13.51 -14.58 -18.84
C PRO A 74 -12.01 -14.52 -18.57
N LYS A 75 -11.41 -13.34 -18.71
CA LYS A 75 -10.11 -13.03 -18.12
C LYS A 75 -10.25 -13.03 -16.59
N LEU A 76 -10.26 -14.22 -15.99
CA LEU A 76 -9.98 -14.45 -14.57
C LEU A 76 -8.50 -14.88 -14.55
N VAL A 77 -7.54 -14.02 -14.21
CA VAL A 77 -7.33 -13.45 -12.88
C VAL A 77 -6.93 -11.98 -13.01
N SER A 78 -7.77 -11.08 -12.48
CA SER A 78 -7.39 -9.69 -12.20
C SER A 78 -7.35 -9.53 -10.68
N TYR A 79 -6.17 -9.35 -10.11
CA TYR A 79 -6.03 -8.76 -8.78
C TYR A 79 -6.28 -7.26 -8.93
N GLY A 80 -7.55 -6.85 -8.80
CA GLY A 80 -7.95 -5.45 -8.73
C GLY A 80 -8.99 -5.05 -9.80
N LEU A 81 -10.20 -4.74 -9.31
CA LEU A 81 -11.22 -3.85 -9.89
C LEU A 81 -12.01 -4.29 -11.16
N ASN A 82 -13.24 -4.78 -10.94
CA ASN A 82 -14.53 -4.15 -11.37
C ASN A 82 -15.55 -5.08 -12.07
N HIS A 83 -16.62 -5.43 -11.35
CA HIS A 83 -17.96 -5.50 -11.94
C HIS A 83 -18.75 -4.23 -11.57
N PRO A 84 -19.44 -3.56 -12.52
CA PRO A 84 -20.20 -2.33 -12.24
C PRO A 84 -21.36 -2.51 -11.24
N HIS A 85 -21.90 -3.72 -11.13
CA HIS A 85 -23.01 -4.03 -10.21
C HIS A 85 -22.58 -4.12 -8.73
N ASP A 86 -21.31 -4.37 -8.43
CA ASP A 86 -20.86 -4.56 -7.05
C ASP A 86 -20.56 -3.25 -6.29
N LYS A 87 -20.37 -2.13 -7.01
CA LYS A 87 -20.12 -0.82 -6.39
C LYS A 87 -21.26 -0.35 -5.47
N PHE A 88 -22.49 -0.81 -5.73
CA PHE A 88 -23.64 -0.49 -4.87
C PHE A 88 -23.64 -1.33 -3.59
N VAL A 89 -23.27 -2.61 -3.66
CA VAL A 89 -23.31 -3.53 -2.51
C VAL A 89 -22.19 -3.23 -1.51
N TYR A 90 -20.96 -2.95 -1.97
CA TYR A 90 -19.84 -2.58 -1.10
C TYR A 90 -20.00 -1.22 -0.40
N LYS A 91 -20.90 -0.36 -0.92
CA LYS A 91 -21.22 0.94 -0.32
C LYS A 91 -22.25 0.82 0.81
N LEU A 92 -23.06 -0.24 0.82
CA LEU A 92 -24.21 -0.39 1.73
C LEU A 92 -23.93 -1.22 2.99
N ILE A 93 -22.82 -1.97 3.03
CA ILE A 93 -22.42 -2.71 4.23
C ILE A 93 -21.35 -1.90 4.95
N GLU A 94 -21.70 -1.32 6.10
CA GLU A 94 -20.68 -0.79 6.99
C GLU A 94 -19.80 -1.95 7.47
N PRO A 95 -18.48 -1.91 7.23
CA PRO A 95 -17.60 -2.99 7.63
C PRO A 95 -17.63 -3.14 9.15
N LYS A 96 -17.82 -4.37 9.60
CA LYS A 96 -17.93 -4.71 11.02
C LYS A 96 -16.70 -4.25 11.78
N TYR A 97 -16.90 -3.45 12.82
CA TYR A 97 -15.86 -3.04 13.76
C TYR A 97 -16.42 -2.99 15.19
N PRO A 98 -15.75 -3.59 16.18
CA PRO A 98 -14.64 -4.54 16.05
C PRO A 98 -15.03 -5.83 15.30
N LEU A 99 -14.03 -6.59 14.80
CA LEU A 99 -14.30 -7.82 14.04
C LEU A 99 -15.00 -8.91 14.87
N SER A 100 -14.58 -9.07 16.13
CA SER A 100 -15.28 -9.90 17.10
C SER A 100 -16.32 -9.07 17.83
N GLN A 101 -17.52 -9.62 18.03
CA GLN A 101 -18.54 -8.92 18.80
C GLN A 101 -18.05 -8.76 20.25
N PRO A 102 -18.15 -7.55 20.83
CA PRO A 102 -17.90 -7.36 22.25
C PRO A 102 -18.84 -8.21 23.10
N VAL A 103 -18.32 -8.79 24.18
CA VAL A 103 -19.10 -9.62 25.11
C VAL A 103 -19.44 -8.78 26.34
N SER A 104 -20.74 -8.59 26.60
CA SER A 104 -21.18 -7.93 27.82
C SER A 104 -21.01 -8.87 29.01
N ILE A 105 -20.48 -8.36 30.11
CA ILE A 105 -20.40 -9.07 31.39
C ILE A 105 -21.45 -8.43 32.29
N ASP A 106 -22.47 -9.22 32.66
CA ASP A 106 -23.65 -8.73 33.38
C ASP A 106 -23.29 -7.89 34.60
N ASN A 107 -23.77 -6.64 34.62
CA ASN A 107 -23.53 -5.63 35.67
C ASN A 107 -22.06 -5.32 36.01
N VAL A 108 -21.10 -5.80 35.21
CA VAL A 108 -19.67 -5.67 35.49
C VAL A 108 -18.98 -4.81 34.43
N GLY A 109 -19.14 -5.14 33.15
CA GLY A 109 -18.24 -4.59 32.14
C GLY A 109 -18.49 -5.05 30.72
N ILE A 110 -17.54 -4.74 29.85
CA ILE A 110 -17.52 -5.22 28.46
C ILE A 110 -16.14 -5.79 28.16
N LYS A 111 -16.12 -6.96 27.52
CA LYS A 111 -14.93 -7.68 27.11
C LYS A 111 -14.76 -7.58 25.59
N PHE A 112 -13.57 -7.14 25.16
CA PHE A 112 -13.20 -6.97 23.76
C PHE A 112 -12.08 -7.94 23.41
N ARG A 113 -12.15 -8.51 22.21
CA ARG A 113 -11.02 -9.23 21.63
C ARG A 113 -9.98 -8.22 21.18
N ILE A 114 -8.73 -8.42 21.57
CA ILE A 114 -7.60 -7.59 21.15
C ILE A 114 -6.47 -8.45 20.60
N ALA A 115 -5.58 -7.83 19.86
CA ALA A 115 -4.33 -8.42 19.44
C ALA A 115 -3.22 -7.39 19.37
N ILE A 116 -1.98 -7.87 19.47
CA ILE A 116 -0.75 -7.10 19.31
C ILE A 116 0.16 -7.82 18.32
N ILE A 117 1.03 -7.04 17.69
CA ILE A 117 2.00 -7.52 16.72
C ILE A 117 3.38 -6.99 17.06
N SER A 118 4.42 -7.77 16.78
CA SER A 118 5.80 -7.37 17.09
C SER A 118 6.51 -6.81 15.87
N ASP A 119 7.27 -5.75 16.10
CA ASP A 119 8.41 -5.39 15.27
C ASP A 119 9.69 -5.90 15.96
N LEU A 120 10.45 -6.74 15.26
CA LEU A 120 11.70 -7.32 15.77
C LEU A 120 12.93 -6.64 15.15
N ASP A 121 12.74 -5.54 14.40
CA ASP A 121 13.78 -4.92 13.60
C ASP A 121 14.52 -5.99 12.75
N LYS A 122 15.86 -5.93 12.74
CA LYS A 122 16.74 -6.88 12.05
C LYS A 122 16.63 -8.31 12.59
N ALA A 123 16.11 -8.52 13.79
CA ALA A 123 15.95 -9.85 14.39
C ALA A 123 14.74 -10.62 13.80
N SER A 124 13.90 -9.96 13.01
CA SER A 124 12.86 -10.59 12.20
C SER A 124 13.42 -11.62 11.21
N LYS A 125 14.68 -11.51 10.79
CA LYS A 125 15.29 -12.44 9.83
C LYS A 125 15.53 -13.80 10.48
N SER A 126 14.99 -14.84 9.85
CA SER A 126 15.21 -16.22 10.25
C SER A 126 16.67 -16.63 10.09
N GLN A 127 17.20 -17.32 11.10
CA GLN A 127 18.54 -17.91 11.08
C GLN A 127 18.56 -19.32 10.48
N THR A 128 17.42 -20.02 10.46
CA THR A 128 17.29 -21.41 10.02
C THR A 128 16.74 -21.51 8.60
N GLU A 129 15.64 -20.82 8.33
CA GLU A 129 15.01 -20.73 7.01
C GLU A 129 15.64 -19.61 6.17
N LYS A 130 16.12 -19.94 4.97
CA LYS A 130 16.74 -18.97 4.05
C LYS A 130 15.68 -18.02 3.47
N ASN A 131 16.01 -16.72 3.42
CA ASN A 131 15.13 -15.67 2.87
C ASN A 131 13.74 -15.68 3.51
N MET A 132 13.69 -15.84 4.83
CA MET A 132 12.45 -15.83 5.58
C MET A 132 12.55 -14.81 6.71
N TRP A 133 11.49 -14.05 6.90
CA TRP A 133 11.33 -13.11 8.01
C TRP A 133 10.06 -13.42 8.77
N TYR A 134 10.03 -13.09 10.05
CA TYR A 134 8.91 -13.38 10.92
C TYR A 134 8.58 -12.24 11.90
N SER A 135 7.33 -12.23 12.34
CA SER A 135 6.80 -11.39 13.41
C SER A 135 5.89 -12.26 14.30
N TYR A 136 5.70 -11.84 15.55
CA TYR A 136 4.82 -12.49 16.51
C TYR A 136 3.49 -11.77 16.60
N TYR A 137 2.42 -12.55 16.57
CA TYR A 137 1.05 -12.09 16.67
C TYR A 137 0.39 -12.71 17.90
N LYS A 138 0.09 -11.88 18.89
CA LYS A 138 -0.43 -12.31 20.18
C LYS A 138 -1.82 -11.75 20.41
N LYS A 139 -2.76 -12.61 20.74
CA LYS A 139 -4.14 -12.23 21.03
C LYS A 139 -4.44 -12.30 22.53
N GLY A 140 -5.42 -11.51 22.94
CA GLY A 140 -5.92 -11.46 24.30
C GLY A 140 -7.29 -10.80 24.37
N PHE A 141 -7.63 -10.34 25.56
CA PHE A 141 -8.85 -9.62 25.84
C PHE A 141 -8.54 -8.35 26.61
N LEU A 142 -9.27 -7.29 26.24
CA LEU A 142 -9.42 -6.11 27.08
C LEU A 142 -10.75 -6.21 27.79
N ILE A 143 -10.76 -6.08 29.10
CA ILE A 143 -11.97 -6.05 29.92
C ILE A 143 -12.08 -4.65 30.51
N TRP A 144 -13.15 -3.95 30.17
CA TRP A 144 -13.47 -2.67 30.78
C TRP A 144 -14.52 -2.88 31.86
N TYR A 145 -14.17 -2.51 33.08
CA TYR A 145 -15.05 -2.57 34.24
C TYR A 145 -15.78 -1.24 34.43
N LYS A 146 -17.11 -1.28 34.30
CA LYS A 146 -17.98 -0.08 34.41
C LYS A 146 -18.00 0.50 35.81
N THR A 147 -17.89 -0.36 36.82
CA THR A 147 -18.12 0.01 38.22
C THR A 147 -17.02 0.91 38.79
N ASN A 148 -15.79 0.73 38.34
CA ASN A 148 -14.61 1.44 38.84
C ASN A 148 -13.81 2.14 37.72
N ASN A 149 -14.32 2.15 36.48
CA ASN A 149 -13.63 2.65 35.29
C ASN A 149 -12.22 2.07 35.12
N SER A 150 -12.01 0.80 35.48
CA SER A 150 -10.72 0.13 35.30
C SER A 150 -10.68 -0.72 34.04
N ILE A 151 -9.46 -1.02 33.62
CA ILE A 151 -9.18 -1.88 32.48
C ILE A 151 -8.26 -3.00 32.91
N GLU A 152 -8.56 -4.19 32.46
CA GLU A 152 -7.71 -5.37 32.63
C GLU A 152 -7.38 -5.96 31.26
N LEU A 153 -6.16 -6.46 31.14
CA LEU A 153 -5.69 -7.16 29.95
C LEU A 153 -5.41 -8.61 30.31
N VAL A 154 -6.04 -9.52 29.57
CA VAL A 154 -5.87 -10.96 29.75
C VAL A 154 -5.39 -11.55 28.44
N TRP A 155 -4.15 -12.03 28.40
CA TRP A 155 -3.60 -12.68 27.21
C TRP A 155 -4.05 -14.13 27.12
N ASP A 156 -4.20 -14.64 25.90
CA ASP A 156 -4.52 -16.07 25.72
C ASP A 156 -3.41 -16.95 26.32
N LEU A 157 -3.72 -18.18 26.71
CA LEU A 157 -2.70 -19.11 27.20
C LEU A 157 -1.80 -19.65 26.07
N GLU A 158 -2.27 -19.63 24.83
CA GLU A 158 -1.48 -20.06 23.68
C GLU A 158 -0.31 -19.11 23.43
N GLU A 159 0.83 -19.69 23.05
CA GLU A 159 2.01 -18.95 22.60
C GLU A 159 1.69 -18.01 21.42
N PRO A 160 2.43 -16.90 21.25
CA PRO A 160 2.28 -16.02 20.10
C PRO A 160 2.36 -16.80 18.78
N LYS A 161 1.44 -16.50 17.85
CA LYS A 161 1.48 -17.08 16.52
C LYS A 161 2.61 -16.43 15.72
N ILE A 162 3.30 -17.22 14.91
CA ILE A 162 4.40 -16.73 14.06
C ILE A 162 3.84 -16.41 12.68
N LEU A 163 3.88 -15.14 12.31
CA LEU A 163 3.59 -14.67 10.95
C LEU A 163 4.89 -14.69 10.16
N LYS A 164 4.88 -15.20 8.92
CA LYS A 164 6.09 -15.35 8.10
C LYS A 164 5.89 -14.83 6.68
N SER A 165 6.95 -14.27 6.10
CA SER A 165 7.00 -13.87 4.70
C SER A 165 8.41 -14.06 4.15
N SER A 166 8.50 -14.45 2.88
CA SER A 166 9.76 -14.50 2.13
C SER A 166 10.10 -13.21 1.38
N ILE A 167 9.21 -12.21 1.46
CA ILE A 167 9.38 -10.91 0.80
C ILE A 167 10.18 -9.99 1.70
N SER A 168 11.19 -9.33 1.13
CA SER A 168 12.02 -8.35 1.83
C SER A 168 12.50 -7.26 0.89
N MET A 169 12.94 -6.15 1.46
CA MET A 169 13.63 -5.08 0.75
C MET A 169 14.93 -4.75 1.50
N GLY A 170 16.06 -4.79 0.79
CA GLY A 170 17.37 -4.62 1.44
C GLY A 170 17.69 -5.70 2.49
N GLY A 171 17.09 -6.90 2.36
CA GLY A 171 17.28 -8.01 3.29
C GLY A 171 16.56 -7.86 4.64
N ARG A 172 15.59 -6.93 4.74
CA ARG A 172 14.71 -6.73 5.90
C ARG A 172 13.24 -6.87 5.48
N GLY A 173 12.40 -7.40 6.35
CA GLY A 173 10.97 -7.58 6.11
C GLY A 173 10.27 -8.11 7.36
N MET A 174 8.93 -8.10 7.37
CA MET A 174 8.11 -8.44 8.54
C MET A 174 8.41 -7.58 9.79
N GLU A 175 8.84 -6.35 9.59
CA GLU A 175 9.00 -5.35 10.64
C GLU A 175 7.67 -4.60 10.74
N LEU A 176 6.76 -5.23 11.49
CA LEU A 176 5.34 -4.89 11.48
C LEU A 176 5.03 -3.81 12.51
N SER A 177 4.90 -2.58 12.06
CA SER A 177 4.89 -1.39 12.94
C SER A 177 3.48 -0.92 13.33
N GLU A 178 2.43 -1.56 12.82
CA GLU A 178 1.04 -1.22 13.15
C GLU A 178 0.07 -2.39 12.90
N LEU A 179 -1.10 -2.38 13.57
CA LEU A 179 -2.17 -3.35 13.41
C LEU A 179 -3.54 -2.65 13.36
N VAL A 180 -4.26 -2.72 12.23
CA VAL A 180 -5.55 -2.01 12.07
C VAL A 180 -6.63 -2.91 11.49
N THR A 181 -7.85 -2.76 12.00
CA THR A 181 -9.03 -3.30 11.33
C THR A 181 -9.52 -2.36 10.24
N PHE A 182 -9.58 -2.84 9.00
CA PHE A 182 -10.12 -2.09 7.87
C PHE A 182 -10.93 -3.02 6.97
N ASN A 183 -12.09 -2.54 6.50
CA ASN A 183 -12.93 -3.28 5.54
C ASN A 183 -13.21 -4.76 5.93
N GLY A 184 -13.45 -5.01 7.22
CA GLY A 184 -13.76 -6.36 7.74
C GLY A 184 -12.55 -7.30 7.83
N LYS A 185 -11.32 -6.78 7.72
CA LYS A 185 -10.06 -7.55 7.81
C LYS A 185 -9.09 -6.89 8.77
N ILE A 186 -8.09 -7.65 9.22
CA ILE A 186 -6.95 -7.14 9.99
C ILE A 186 -5.78 -6.92 9.03
N TYR A 187 -5.16 -5.76 9.12
CA TYR A 187 -3.99 -5.40 8.33
C TYR A 187 -2.81 -5.04 9.22
N SER A 188 -1.62 -5.35 8.75
CA SER A 188 -0.36 -4.91 9.34
C SER A 188 0.60 -4.41 8.28
N PHE A 189 1.57 -3.59 8.67
CA PHE A 189 2.36 -2.76 7.77
C PHE A 189 3.84 -3.03 7.99
N ASP A 190 4.53 -3.54 6.97
CA ASP A 190 5.97 -3.73 7.00
C ASP A 190 6.68 -2.42 6.62
N ASP A 191 7.35 -1.80 7.59
CA ASP A 191 8.00 -0.49 7.43
C ASP A 191 9.25 -0.53 6.51
N ARG A 192 9.68 -1.74 6.10
CA ARG A 192 10.84 -1.93 5.23
C ARG A 192 10.44 -2.04 3.78
N THR A 193 9.49 -2.92 3.52
CA THR A 193 9.02 -3.21 2.16
C THR A 193 7.93 -2.23 1.73
N GLY A 194 7.25 -1.57 2.68
CA GLY A 194 6.04 -0.79 2.43
C GLY A 194 4.82 -1.68 2.15
N ILE A 195 4.91 -2.99 2.35
CA ILE A 195 3.80 -3.91 2.10
C ILE A 195 2.80 -3.87 3.26
N ILE A 196 1.53 -3.72 2.90
CA ILE A 196 0.40 -3.97 3.80
C ILE A 196 0.02 -5.43 3.65
N TYR A 197 0.11 -6.17 4.74
CA TYR A 197 -0.31 -7.56 4.83
C TYR A 197 -1.71 -7.66 5.42
N SER A 198 -2.60 -8.44 4.80
CA SER A 198 -3.81 -8.91 5.48
C SER A 198 -3.48 -10.15 6.31
N ILE A 199 -3.91 -10.17 7.57
CA ILE A 199 -3.80 -11.32 8.46
C ILE A 199 -5.11 -12.10 8.39
N ASN A 200 -5.04 -13.34 7.91
CA ASN A 200 -6.19 -14.24 7.81
C ASN A 200 -6.50 -14.93 9.15
N GLU A 201 -7.65 -15.60 9.23
CA GLU A 201 -8.10 -16.31 10.44
C GLU A 201 -7.15 -17.45 10.85
N ASP A 202 -6.53 -18.12 9.88
CA ASP A 202 -5.50 -19.14 10.07
C ASP A 202 -4.13 -18.56 10.47
N ASN A 203 -4.05 -17.23 10.64
CA ASN A 203 -2.84 -16.46 10.94
C ASN A 203 -1.79 -16.52 9.81
N THR A 204 -2.21 -16.77 8.57
CA THR A 204 -1.37 -16.50 7.40
C THR A 204 -1.36 -15.02 7.07
N VAL A 205 -0.24 -14.52 6.56
CA VAL A 205 -0.12 -13.15 6.05
C VAL A 205 -0.09 -13.17 4.53
N LEU A 206 -0.95 -12.36 3.91
CA LEU A 206 -1.00 -12.21 2.46
C LEU A 206 -0.72 -10.74 2.09
N PRO A 207 0.24 -10.47 1.18
CA PRO A 207 0.44 -9.13 0.65
C PRO A 207 -0.85 -8.61 0.01
N TRP A 208 -1.25 -7.39 0.37
CA TRP A 208 -2.40 -6.72 -0.22
C TRP A 208 -1.97 -5.57 -1.14
N ILE A 209 -1.22 -4.62 -0.61
CA ILE A 209 -0.78 -3.39 -1.31
C ILE A 209 0.68 -3.12 -0.97
N ILE A 210 1.44 -2.60 -1.92
CA ILE A 210 2.78 -2.05 -1.67
C ILE A 210 2.72 -0.51 -1.73
N LEU A 211 3.29 0.14 -0.74
CA LEU A 211 3.38 1.59 -0.62
C LEU A 211 4.81 2.03 -0.88
N MET A 212 5.01 2.86 -1.90
CA MET A 212 6.31 3.46 -2.21
C MET A 212 6.48 4.80 -1.46
N ASP A 213 7.72 5.14 -1.12
CA ASP A 213 8.04 6.26 -0.25
C ASP A 213 7.65 7.63 -0.84
N GLY A 214 7.45 8.62 0.05
CA GLY A 214 7.13 10.00 -0.31
C GLY A 214 5.86 10.13 -1.15
N ASN A 215 5.99 10.77 -2.32
CA ASN A 215 4.92 10.97 -3.29
C ASN A 215 4.55 9.71 -4.11
N GLY A 216 5.18 8.56 -3.82
CA GLY A 216 4.91 7.29 -4.50
C GLY A 216 5.83 6.99 -5.68
N THR A 217 6.80 7.85 -5.99
CA THR A 217 7.74 7.64 -7.11
C THR A 217 9.14 7.20 -6.65
N ASP A 218 9.38 7.11 -5.34
CA ASP A 218 10.64 6.61 -4.80
C ASP A 218 10.74 5.07 -4.97
N PHE A 219 11.95 4.54 -5.06
CA PHE A 219 12.19 3.11 -5.18
C PHE A 219 12.15 2.37 -3.83
N LYS A 220 12.22 3.10 -2.72
CA LYS A 220 12.14 2.54 -1.37
C LYS A 220 10.70 2.32 -0.94
N GLY A 221 10.50 1.27 -0.14
CA GLY A 221 9.25 1.04 0.58
C GLY A 221 8.95 2.19 1.54
N PHE A 222 7.68 2.56 1.63
CA PHE A 222 7.22 3.59 2.56
C PHE A 222 7.33 3.09 4.00
N LYS A 223 8.11 3.80 4.82
CA LYS A 223 8.30 3.48 6.24
C LYS A 223 7.03 3.80 7.02
N SER A 224 6.12 2.84 7.10
CA SER A 224 4.81 2.99 7.74
C SER A 224 4.97 2.86 9.26
N GLU A 225 4.47 3.83 10.00
CA GLU A 225 4.66 3.92 11.47
C GLU A 225 3.32 4.00 12.22
N TRP A 226 2.24 4.38 11.53
CA TRP A 226 0.91 4.43 12.10
C TRP A 226 -0.15 4.28 11.01
N ALA A 227 -1.33 3.80 11.39
CA ALA A 227 -2.47 3.75 10.49
C ALA A 227 -3.79 3.95 11.25
N THR A 228 -4.79 4.52 10.56
CA THR A 228 -6.13 4.69 11.13
C THR A 228 -7.19 4.78 10.04
N VAL A 229 -8.45 4.63 10.42
CA VAL A 229 -9.58 4.71 9.49
C VAL A 229 -10.28 6.06 9.64
N HIS A 230 -10.40 6.79 8.54
CA HIS A 230 -11.12 8.06 8.47
C HIS A 230 -11.99 8.09 7.22
N ASN A 231 -13.27 8.41 7.37
CA ASN A 231 -14.26 8.49 6.29
C ASN A 231 -14.27 7.26 5.36
N SER A 232 -14.18 6.05 5.94
CA SER A 232 -14.15 4.77 5.22
C SER A 232 -12.87 4.46 4.43
N ASP A 233 -11.85 5.31 4.51
CA ASP A 233 -10.54 5.07 3.92
C ASP A 233 -9.50 4.80 5.02
N LEU A 234 -8.50 4.01 4.67
CA LEU A 234 -7.35 3.70 5.50
C LEU A 234 -6.27 4.76 5.26
N TYR A 235 -5.89 5.46 6.31
CA TYR A 235 -4.81 6.44 6.34
C TYR A 235 -3.58 5.78 6.94
N VAL A 236 -2.45 5.88 6.25
CA VAL A 236 -1.16 5.31 6.68
C VAL A 236 -0.13 6.41 6.63
N GLY A 237 0.57 6.63 7.74
CA GLY A 237 1.64 7.63 7.80
C GLY A 237 2.97 7.06 8.24
N SER A 238 3.99 7.87 8.02
CA SER A 238 5.36 7.62 8.48
C SER A 238 5.66 8.49 9.70
N MET A 239 6.94 8.63 10.04
CA MET A 239 7.43 9.27 11.27
C MET A 239 7.00 10.73 11.43
N GLY A 240 6.58 11.43 10.36
CA GLY A 240 6.04 12.78 10.43
C GLY A 240 7.06 13.88 10.74
N LYS A 241 8.34 13.63 10.45
CA LYS A 241 9.41 14.65 10.47
C LYS A 241 10.25 14.58 9.21
N GLU A 242 11.12 15.57 9.03
CA GLU A 242 12.10 15.57 7.95
C GLU A 242 13.00 14.32 8.07
N TRP A 243 13.31 13.70 6.91
CA TRP A 243 14.36 12.70 6.87
C TRP A 243 15.71 13.41 6.97
N THR A 244 16.54 12.93 7.90
CA THR A 244 17.83 13.53 8.20
C THR A 244 18.94 12.47 8.19
N SER A 245 20.20 12.90 8.09
CA SER A 245 21.33 12.05 8.49
C SER A 245 21.22 11.66 9.97
N SER A 246 22.07 10.72 10.41
CA SER A 246 22.20 10.35 11.84
C SER A 246 22.60 11.53 12.73
N SER A 247 23.21 12.58 12.16
CA SER A 247 23.56 13.85 12.81
C SER A 247 22.50 14.96 12.66
N GLY A 248 21.35 14.66 12.08
CA GLY A 248 20.24 15.61 11.97
C GLY A 248 20.34 16.60 10.80
N LYS A 249 21.22 16.37 9.81
CA LYS A 249 21.27 17.19 8.59
C LYS A 249 20.09 16.82 7.68
N PHE A 250 19.32 17.81 7.25
CA PHE A 250 18.18 17.63 6.34
C PHE A 250 18.57 16.89 5.05
N ILE A 251 17.68 15.98 4.60
CA ILE A 251 17.80 15.25 3.33
C ILE A 251 16.53 15.43 2.48
N ASN A 252 15.36 15.07 3.01
CA ASN A 252 14.08 15.19 2.28
C ASN A 252 12.87 15.21 3.24
N ASN A 253 11.67 15.36 2.69
CA ASN A 253 10.39 15.39 3.42
C ASN A 253 9.56 14.10 3.26
N ASN A 254 10.13 13.01 2.74
CA ASN A 254 9.35 11.79 2.43
C ASN A 254 8.56 11.24 3.63
N PRO A 255 9.09 11.19 4.87
CA PRO A 255 8.34 10.70 6.03
C PRO A 255 7.19 11.61 6.48
N MET A 256 7.04 12.79 5.86
CA MET A 256 5.90 13.69 6.08
C MET A 256 4.77 13.49 5.06
N TRP A 257 4.89 12.54 4.15
CA TRP A 257 3.77 12.11 3.30
C TRP A 257 2.93 11.06 4.01
N ILE A 258 1.65 11.01 3.67
CA ILE A 258 0.75 9.92 4.06
C ILE A 258 0.18 9.23 2.81
N LYS A 259 -0.36 8.03 3.01
CA LYS A 259 -1.04 7.23 2.00
C LYS A 259 -2.50 7.07 2.42
N ILE A 260 -3.42 7.39 1.52
CA ILE A 260 -4.86 7.20 1.72
C ILE A 260 -5.31 6.08 0.79
N ILE A 261 -5.95 5.06 1.36
CA ILE A 261 -6.27 3.82 0.67
C ILE A 261 -7.75 3.56 0.82
N ASN A 262 -8.47 3.54 -0.29
CA ASN A 262 -9.90 3.23 -0.25
C ASN A 262 -10.16 1.72 -0.13
N LYS A 263 -11.42 1.34 0.10
CA LYS A 263 -11.83 -0.08 0.21
C LYS A 263 -11.49 -0.93 -1.01
N SER A 264 -11.31 -0.32 -2.18
CA SER A 264 -10.92 -1.01 -3.42
C SER A 264 -9.41 -1.14 -3.60
N GLY A 265 -8.61 -0.61 -2.66
CA GLY A 265 -7.16 -0.62 -2.69
C GLY A 265 -6.53 0.46 -3.57
N HIS A 266 -7.30 1.47 -4.01
CA HIS A 266 -6.71 2.62 -4.69
C HIS A 266 -5.94 3.49 -3.70
N VAL A 267 -4.69 3.80 -4.03
CA VAL A 267 -3.76 4.56 -3.19
C VAL A 267 -3.65 5.99 -3.69
N THR A 268 -3.83 6.96 -2.79
CA THR A 268 -3.55 8.38 -3.01
C THR A 268 -2.42 8.82 -2.09
N HIS A 269 -1.43 9.53 -2.63
CA HIS A 269 -0.29 10.06 -1.89
C HIS A 269 -0.57 11.52 -1.54
N VAL A 270 -0.56 11.86 -0.25
CA VAL A 270 -0.88 13.22 0.21
C VAL A 270 0.27 13.78 1.02
N ASN A 271 0.71 14.98 0.66
CA ASN A 271 1.73 15.71 1.38
C ASN A 271 1.15 16.29 2.67
N TRP A 272 1.67 15.85 3.83
CA TRP A 272 1.28 16.31 5.16
C TRP A 272 2.36 17.16 5.84
N THR A 273 3.37 17.64 5.10
CA THR A 273 4.44 18.49 5.64
C THR A 273 3.91 19.64 6.48
N ASP A 274 2.96 20.43 5.97
CA ASP A 274 2.42 21.57 6.72
C ASP A 274 1.63 21.15 7.96
N ASN A 275 0.94 20.00 7.91
CA ASN A 275 0.19 19.45 9.04
C ASN A 275 1.14 19.05 10.18
N TYR A 276 2.21 18.30 9.87
CA TYR A 276 3.21 17.92 10.86
C TYR A 276 3.97 19.13 11.42
N ILE A 277 4.26 20.13 10.57
CA ILE A 277 4.84 21.40 11.02
C ILE A 277 3.91 22.12 11.99
N ALA A 278 2.60 22.16 11.70
CA ALA A 278 1.62 22.77 12.59
C ALA A 278 1.52 22.02 13.92
N ILE A 279 1.54 20.69 13.89
CA ILE A 279 1.55 19.84 15.09
C ILE A 279 2.75 20.15 15.99
N ARG A 280 3.99 20.13 15.46
CA ARG A 280 5.18 20.42 16.28
C ARG A 280 5.20 21.87 16.79
N LYS A 281 4.73 22.83 15.96
CA LYS A 281 4.63 24.24 16.35
C LYS A 281 3.67 24.44 17.52
N ALA A 282 2.54 23.72 17.54
CA ALA A 282 1.60 23.76 18.66
C ALA A 282 2.22 23.27 19.99
N ALA A 283 3.26 22.45 19.92
CA ALA A 283 4.07 22.02 21.06
C ALA A 283 5.29 22.94 21.34
N ASN A 284 5.36 24.11 20.70
CA ASN A 284 6.49 25.05 20.76
C ASN A 284 7.83 24.45 20.29
N ILE A 285 7.78 23.52 19.34
CA ILE A 285 8.97 22.90 18.74
C ILE A 285 9.09 23.37 17.30
N ASN A 286 10.24 23.94 16.98
CA ASN A 286 10.61 24.39 15.64
C ASN A 286 11.86 23.65 15.19
N PHE A 287 11.99 23.41 13.88
CA PHE A 287 13.22 22.89 13.29
C PHE A 287 14.42 23.77 13.73
N PRO A 288 15.55 23.18 14.19
CA PRO A 288 15.96 21.78 14.06
C PRO A 288 15.38 20.80 15.10
N GLY A 289 14.58 21.28 16.06
CA GLY A 289 13.76 20.42 16.92
C GLY A 289 12.75 19.59 16.11
N TYR A 290 12.36 18.45 16.66
CA TYR A 290 11.59 17.45 15.94
C TYR A 290 10.60 16.70 16.84
N MET A 291 9.68 16.00 16.19
CA MET A 291 8.69 15.13 16.79
C MET A 291 8.55 13.87 15.91
N ILE A 292 8.54 12.68 16.50
CA ILE A 292 8.37 11.41 15.78
C ILE A 292 7.03 10.82 16.15
N HIS A 293 6.24 10.50 15.13
CA HIS A 293 4.90 9.93 15.25
C HIS A 293 4.90 8.46 14.86
N GLU A 294 4.51 7.60 15.80
CA GLU A 294 4.26 6.15 15.60
C GLU A 294 2.86 5.77 16.09
N SER A 295 2.00 6.77 16.26
CA SER A 295 0.58 6.55 16.55
C SER A 295 -0.23 7.75 16.10
N CYS A 296 -1.39 7.46 15.51
CA CYS A 296 -2.36 8.46 15.10
C CYS A 296 -3.73 7.79 15.00
N ALA A 297 -4.77 8.44 15.50
CA ALA A 297 -6.13 7.97 15.37
C ALA A 297 -7.10 9.09 14.98
N TRP A 298 -8.02 8.82 14.07
CA TRP A 298 -9.16 9.70 13.83
C TRP A 298 -10.34 9.33 14.73
N SER A 299 -10.86 10.30 15.49
CA SER A 299 -12.11 10.11 16.22
C SER A 299 -13.30 10.68 15.46
N GLN A 300 -14.17 9.78 14.99
CA GLN A 300 -15.46 10.16 14.40
C GLN A 300 -16.39 10.91 15.37
N ILE A 301 -16.20 10.76 16.69
CA ILE A 301 -17.04 11.42 17.71
C ILE A 301 -16.56 12.84 17.94
N HIS A 302 -15.26 13.02 18.21
CA HIS A 302 -14.69 14.34 18.47
C HIS A 302 -14.45 15.15 17.19
N LYS A 303 -14.46 14.49 16.02
CA LYS A 303 -14.06 15.08 14.72
C LYS A 303 -12.63 15.63 14.76
N ARG A 304 -11.74 14.86 15.37
CA ARG A 304 -10.34 15.23 15.60
C ARG A 304 -9.40 14.07 15.35
N TRP A 305 -8.22 14.40 14.86
CA TRP A 305 -7.03 13.56 14.88
C TRP A 305 -6.41 13.59 16.28
N PHE A 306 -5.89 12.46 16.73
CA PHE A 306 -5.17 12.32 17.99
C PHE A 306 -3.81 11.66 17.73
N PHE A 307 -2.76 12.23 18.31
CA PHE A 307 -1.39 11.75 18.20
C PHE A 307 -0.79 11.59 19.58
N LEU A 308 -0.06 10.49 19.78
CA LEU A 308 0.86 10.30 20.90
C LEU A 308 2.26 10.11 20.29
N PRO A 309 2.99 11.22 20.03
CA PRO A 309 4.32 11.12 19.45
C PRO A 309 5.22 10.25 20.33
N ARG A 310 6.00 9.36 19.71
CA ARG A 310 6.98 8.53 20.42
C ARG A 310 8.10 9.38 20.97
N ARG A 311 8.59 10.34 20.17
CA ARG A 311 9.69 11.23 20.51
C ARG A 311 9.35 12.69 20.30
N SER A 312 9.96 13.55 21.11
CA SER A 312 9.83 15.00 20.99
C SER A 312 11.08 15.68 21.57
N SER A 313 11.72 16.55 20.79
CA SER A 313 12.90 17.29 21.23
C SER A 313 12.94 18.70 20.64
N SER A 314 13.34 19.68 21.45
CA SER A 314 13.65 21.04 20.98
C SER A 314 15.05 21.14 20.36
N LYS A 315 15.88 20.10 20.49
CA LYS A 315 17.24 20.03 19.92
C LYS A 315 17.23 19.31 18.58
N GLN A 316 18.30 19.51 17.81
CA GLN A 316 18.53 18.79 16.56
C GLN A 316 18.53 17.27 16.76
N TYR A 317 17.99 16.55 15.79
CA TYR A 317 18.02 15.09 15.76
C TYR A 317 19.45 14.55 15.83
N ASN A 318 19.65 13.58 16.71
CA ASN A 318 20.83 12.73 16.77
C ASN A 318 20.36 11.31 17.08
N GLU A 319 20.80 10.33 16.30
CA GLU A 319 20.33 8.93 16.43
C GLU A 319 20.56 8.34 17.82
N ASN A 320 21.66 8.68 18.48
CA ASN A 320 21.96 8.18 19.83
C ASN A 320 21.13 8.91 20.90
N ASP A 321 20.95 10.23 20.75
CA ASP A 321 20.20 11.02 21.73
C ASP A 321 18.69 10.73 21.65
N ASP A 322 18.18 10.41 20.45
CA ASP A 322 16.76 10.16 20.19
C ASP A 322 16.18 9.05 21.07
N GLU A 323 16.98 8.05 21.44
CA GLU A 323 16.60 6.97 22.34
C GLU A 323 16.05 7.47 23.69
N TYR A 324 16.46 8.66 24.11
CA TYR A 324 16.10 9.31 25.38
C TYR A 324 15.07 10.44 25.23
N MET A 325 14.53 10.67 24.02
CA MET A 325 13.62 11.79 23.73
C MET A 325 12.14 11.39 23.83
N ALA A 326 11.79 10.39 24.64
CA ALA A 326 10.39 9.99 24.81
C ALA A 326 9.53 11.12 25.40
N THR A 327 8.23 11.09 25.11
CA THR A 327 7.31 12.15 25.52
C THR A 327 5.97 11.62 26.00
N ASN A 328 5.29 12.42 26.81
CA ASN A 328 3.97 12.18 27.40
C ASN A 328 2.90 13.12 26.82
N MET A 329 3.18 13.76 25.68
CA MET A 329 2.24 14.64 24.99
C MET A 329 1.10 13.84 24.35
N LEU A 330 -0.13 14.30 24.53
CA LEU A 330 -1.28 13.99 23.68
C LEU A 330 -1.65 15.23 22.88
N ILE A 331 -1.68 15.07 21.56
CA ILE A 331 -1.99 16.15 20.63
C ILE A 331 -3.30 15.83 19.95
N SER A 332 -4.24 16.77 19.96
CA SER A 332 -5.47 16.67 19.17
C SER A 332 -5.56 17.79 18.15
N ALA A 333 -5.93 17.48 16.92
CA ALA A 333 -6.10 18.45 15.84
C ALA A 333 -7.47 18.29 15.18
N ASN A 334 -8.12 19.38 14.81
CA ASN A 334 -9.31 19.31 13.95
C ASN A 334 -8.92 18.87 12.52
N ASN A 335 -9.91 18.61 11.66
CA ASN A 335 -9.71 18.03 10.32
C ASN A 335 -8.70 18.79 9.43
N ASN A 336 -8.59 20.12 9.58
CA ASN A 336 -7.70 20.97 8.78
C ASN A 336 -6.46 21.45 9.54
N PHE A 337 -6.18 20.91 10.74
CA PHE A 337 -5.02 21.27 11.56
C PHE A 337 -4.90 22.76 11.94
N ASN A 338 -5.98 23.55 11.81
CA ASN A 338 -5.99 24.95 12.23
C ASN A 338 -6.30 25.13 13.73
N ASN A 339 -6.80 24.09 14.39
CA ASN A 339 -7.04 24.07 15.83
C ASN A 339 -6.37 22.84 16.45
N ILE A 340 -5.19 23.05 17.02
CA ILE A 340 -4.38 22.01 17.65
C ILE A 340 -4.31 22.26 19.15
N LYS A 341 -4.53 21.23 19.95
CA LYS A 341 -4.41 21.25 21.41
C LYS A 341 -3.36 20.23 21.83
N VAL A 342 -2.46 20.64 22.70
CA VAL A 342 -1.44 19.78 23.30
C VAL A 342 -1.72 19.69 24.80
N ILE A 343 -1.83 18.47 25.32
CA ILE A 343 -1.92 18.18 26.76
C ILE A 343 -0.86 17.15 27.13
N PHE A 344 -0.60 16.98 28.43
CA PHE A 344 0.39 16.03 28.94
C PHE A 344 -0.33 14.98 29.80
N CYS A 345 -0.16 13.70 29.49
CA CYS A 345 -0.95 12.62 30.10
C CYS A 345 -0.41 12.14 31.46
N PHE A 346 0.89 12.31 31.77
CA PHE A 346 1.54 11.73 32.97
C PHE A 346 2.57 12.65 33.63
N SER A 347 2.96 12.35 34.87
CA SER A 347 4.10 12.95 35.58
C SER A 347 5.44 12.66 34.89
N THR A 348 6.38 13.62 34.98
CA THR A 348 7.71 13.65 34.33
C THR A 348 8.69 12.53 34.70
N GLU A 349 8.30 11.55 35.52
CA GLU A 349 9.14 10.39 35.87
C GLU A 349 9.05 9.25 34.84
N ALA A 350 8.06 9.29 33.94
CA ALA A 350 7.86 8.32 32.86
C ALA A 350 8.65 8.67 31.57
N ARG A 351 9.87 9.22 31.69
CA ARG A 351 10.68 9.72 30.55
C ARG A 351 11.07 8.66 29.52
N ASN A 352 10.85 7.38 29.83
CA ASN A 352 11.17 6.24 28.95
C ASN A 352 9.91 5.49 28.45
N THR A 353 8.71 6.04 28.66
CA THR A 353 7.47 5.39 28.19
C THR A 353 7.25 5.68 26.72
N ILE A 354 7.26 4.64 25.89
CA ILE A 354 6.87 4.69 24.49
C ILE A 354 5.37 4.36 24.44
N ILE A 355 4.58 5.18 23.75
CA ILE A 355 3.16 4.90 23.53
C ILE A 355 3.00 4.38 22.12
N LEU A 356 2.65 3.10 22.02
CA LEU A 356 2.28 2.44 20.79
C LEU A 356 0.82 2.07 20.95
N TYR A 357 0.00 2.67 20.09
CA TYR A 357 -1.40 2.33 19.84
C TYR A 357 -2.47 3.14 20.58
N LEU A 358 -3.35 3.71 19.74
CA LEU A 358 -4.61 4.37 20.08
C LEU A 358 -5.71 3.63 19.31
N GLU A 359 -6.51 2.81 19.97
CA GLU A 359 -7.68 2.21 19.34
C GLU A 359 -8.97 2.62 20.03
N LYS A 360 -9.93 3.05 19.21
CA LYS A 360 -11.23 3.56 19.63
C LYS A 360 -12.21 2.40 19.76
N PHE A 361 -12.80 2.20 20.93
CA PHE A 361 -13.95 1.30 21.05
C PHE A 361 -15.23 2.04 20.60
N GLY A 362 -15.66 1.82 19.36
CA GLY A 362 -16.97 2.24 18.87
C GLY A 362 -18.03 1.23 19.31
N ILE A 363 -18.90 1.60 20.24
CA ILE A 363 -20.02 0.76 20.67
C ILE A 363 -21.31 1.54 20.45
N ASP A 364 -22.07 1.14 19.43
CA ASP A 364 -23.48 1.49 19.28
C ASP A 364 -24.33 0.29 19.69
N PHE A 365 -24.85 0.31 20.92
CA PHE A 365 -25.98 -0.53 21.34
C PHE A 365 -27.19 0.37 21.63
N PRO A 366 -28.42 -0.01 21.22
CA PRO A 366 -29.61 0.86 21.32
C PRO A 366 -30.05 1.23 22.74
N GLN A 367 -29.35 0.79 23.80
CA GLN A 367 -29.76 0.99 25.20
C GLN A 367 -28.66 1.54 26.13
N LEU A 368 -27.53 2.04 25.63
CA LEU A 368 -26.45 2.55 26.50
C LEU A 368 -25.99 3.98 26.12
N TYR A 369 -26.65 4.96 26.75
CA TYR A 369 -26.27 6.37 26.77
C TYR A 369 -24.99 6.64 27.59
N GLN A 370 -23.83 6.02 27.31
CA GLN A 370 -22.57 6.47 27.96
C GLN A 370 -21.22 5.99 27.40
N PHE A 371 -21.13 5.55 26.14
CA PHE A 371 -19.83 5.15 25.54
C PHE A 371 -19.16 6.23 24.68
N ARG A 372 -19.59 7.50 24.78
CA ARG A 372 -19.25 8.52 23.78
C ARG A 372 -17.86 9.19 23.93
N ASN A 373 -17.14 9.04 25.06
CA ASN A 373 -16.08 10.00 25.41
C ASN A 373 -14.69 9.43 25.75
N TYR A 374 -14.38 8.18 25.40
CA TYR A 374 -13.12 7.55 25.83
C TYR A 374 -12.10 7.39 24.71
N ILE A 375 -10.87 7.81 24.98
CA ILE A 375 -9.69 7.51 24.17
C ILE A 375 -8.79 6.62 25.02
N LEU A 376 -8.47 5.44 24.49
CA LEU A 376 -7.58 4.51 25.15
C LEU A 376 -6.18 4.62 24.58
N CYS A 377 -5.23 4.91 25.46
CA CYS A 377 -3.81 5.01 25.13
C CYS A 377 -3.07 3.83 25.72
N PHE A 378 -2.27 3.16 24.90
CA PHE A 378 -1.44 2.05 25.33
C PHE A 378 0.04 2.44 25.30
N GLY A 379 0.69 2.35 26.46
CA GLY A 379 2.14 2.54 26.61
C GLY A 379 2.88 1.21 26.66
N CYS A 380 3.89 1.01 25.82
CA CYS A 380 4.85 -0.09 25.94
C CYS A 380 6.18 0.45 26.50
N HIS A 381 6.54 0.05 27.72
CA HIS A 381 7.94 0.07 28.15
C HIS A 381 8.52 -1.31 27.89
N LEU A 382 9.85 -1.47 27.78
CA LEU A 382 10.53 -2.78 27.80
C LEU A 382 9.78 -3.74 28.74
N THR A 383 9.01 -4.66 28.15
CA THR A 383 8.21 -5.71 28.81
C THR A 383 7.01 -5.30 29.70
N TYR A 384 6.53 -4.04 29.69
CA TYR A 384 5.35 -3.62 30.47
C TYR A 384 4.35 -2.80 29.65
N PHE A 385 3.07 -3.13 29.81
CA PHE A 385 1.96 -2.43 29.17
C PHE A 385 1.18 -1.62 30.21
N SER A 386 0.99 -0.33 29.97
CA SER A 386 0.14 0.53 30.79
C SER A 386 -1.02 1.06 29.98
N THR A 387 -2.24 0.92 30.50
CA THR A 387 -3.47 1.42 29.87
C THR A 387 -3.93 2.70 30.56
N TYR A 388 -4.34 3.70 29.78
CA TYR A 388 -4.84 4.95 30.31
C TYR A 388 -6.14 5.36 29.63
N LEU A 389 -7.12 5.76 30.45
CA LEU A 389 -8.44 6.21 30.03
C LEU A 389 -8.51 7.73 30.18
N LEU A 390 -8.68 8.47 29.08
CA LEU A 390 -8.87 9.92 29.11
C LEU A 390 -10.36 10.27 29.18
N PHE A 391 -10.73 11.12 30.15
CA PHE A 391 -12.09 11.65 30.34
C PHE A 391 -12.15 13.11 29.84
N GLU A 392 -13.12 13.44 28.96
CA GLU A 392 -13.28 14.81 28.44
C GLU A 392 -14.17 15.73 29.30
N THR A 393 -14.22 15.52 30.63
CA THR A 393 -14.79 16.50 31.57
C THR A 393 -13.95 16.56 32.84
N TYR A 394 -13.17 17.63 32.98
CA TYR A 394 -12.32 17.98 34.12
C TYR A 394 -11.15 17.02 34.43
N LEU A 395 -9.95 17.53 34.15
CA LEU A 395 -8.69 17.07 34.71
C LEU A 395 -8.73 17.31 36.23
N SER A 396 -9.32 16.40 37.01
CA SER A 396 -9.25 16.40 38.47
C SER A 396 -9.01 14.98 38.95
N PHE A 397 -7.83 14.79 39.56
CA PHE A 397 -7.47 13.69 40.45
C PHE A 397 -7.46 12.26 39.88
N MET A 398 -6.28 11.85 39.40
CA MET A 398 -5.79 10.47 39.51
C MET A 398 -4.32 10.52 39.98
N GLN A 399 -4.15 10.89 41.23
CA GLN A 399 -2.91 10.71 41.97
C GLN A 399 -3.22 9.82 43.18
N THR A 400 -3.32 8.50 42.95
CA THR A 400 -3.41 7.55 44.06
C THR A 400 -2.82 6.19 43.67
N LYS A 401 -1.64 5.93 44.26
CA LYS A 401 -1.04 4.64 44.63
C LYS A 401 -1.63 3.38 43.99
N MET A 402 -0.82 2.65 43.21
CA MET A 402 -0.89 1.19 43.19
C MET A 402 0.38 0.57 42.57
N PHE A 403 1.34 0.20 43.42
CA PHE A 403 2.15 -1.00 43.26
C PHE A 403 2.59 -1.44 44.67
N PRO A 404 2.06 -2.53 45.24
CA PRO A 404 2.79 -3.29 46.23
C PRO A 404 3.94 -3.99 45.50
N GLU A 405 5.12 -3.90 46.09
CA GLU A 405 6.28 -4.70 45.76
C GLU A 405 5.91 -6.20 45.73
N HIS A 406 6.64 -6.98 44.93
CA HIS A 406 6.54 -8.44 44.73
C HIS A 406 5.65 -8.91 43.56
N LEU A 407 6.17 -8.80 42.33
CA LEU A 407 5.93 -9.82 41.30
C LEU A 407 7.23 -10.04 40.51
N LYS A 408 7.77 -11.25 40.63
CA LYS A 408 9.02 -11.71 40.00
C LYS A 408 8.82 -11.80 38.49
N VAL A 409 9.75 -11.16 37.78
CA VAL A 409 9.81 -11.00 36.32
C VAL A 409 10.25 -12.30 35.66
N VAL A 410 9.44 -12.82 34.73
CA VAL A 410 9.87 -13.84 33.76
C VAL A 410 10.16 -13.12 32.44
N LYS A 411 11.43 -13.16 32.05
CA LYS A 411 11.98 -12.53 30.85
C LYS A 411 11.78 -13.51 29.69
N PHE A 412 10.85 -13.23 28.77
CA PHE A 412 10.84 -13.92 27.48
C PHE A 412 11.93 -13.28 26.62
N ARG A 413 12.91 -14.11 26.23
CA ARG A 413 14.02 -13.76 25.31
C ARG A 413 13.55 -13.85 23.87
#